data_AF-A2ENV8-F1
#
_entry.id   AF-A2ENV8-F1
#
_cell.length_a   1.000
_cell.length_b   1.000
_cell.length_c   1.000
_cell.angle_alpha   90.00
_cell.angle_beta   90.00
_cell.angle_gamma   90.00
#
_symmetry.space_group_name_H-M   'P 1'
#
loop_
_entity.id
_entity.type
_entity.pdbx_description
1 polymer ?
#
loop_
_entity_poly.entity_id
_entity_poly.type
_entity_poly.pdbx_seq_one_letter_code
_entity_poly.pdbx_strand_id
1 'polypeptide(L)'
;MLFLLFYHISSRITTENTIQRDAHNWKLDDGRTLFHSYTQRFVISCTWHSSSSTHYAKIFDGAKNISFTDTSGKVKLADGREAFVGNDNFLRIMSSDLEKVETYMLGYQSPYQKLKIFKEEK
;
A
#
# COMPACT_ATOMS: atom_id res chain seq x y z
N MET A 1 -34.83 47.77 -13.31
CA MET A 1 -34.64 46.34 -13.67
C MET A 1 -33.51 45.81 -12.82
N LEU A 2 -33.84 44.98 -11.84
CA LEU A 2 -32.91 44.40 -10.88
C LEU A 2 -32.33 43.12 -11.49
N PHE A 3 -31.07 43.15 -11.94
CA PHE A 3 -30.34 41.95 -12.35
C PHE A 3 -30.05 41.13 -11.08
N LEU A 4 -30.91 40.16 -10.78
CA LEU A 4 -30.60 39.12 -9.82
C LEU A 4 -29.52 38.23 -10.45
N LEU A 5 -28.27 38.56 -10.16
CA LEU A 5 -27.14 37.67 -10.30
C LEU A 5 -27.39 36.47 -9.37
N PHE A 6 -28.12 35.48 -9.88
CA PHE A 6 -28.03 34.12 -9.39
C PHE A 6 -26.63 33.61 -9.73
N TYR A 7 -25.64 34.04 -8.95
CA TYR A 7 -24.46 33.23 -8.73
C TYR A 7 -24.98 31.94 -8.11
N HIS A 8 -25.27 30.96 -8.96
CA HIS A 8 -25.33 29.58 -8.53
C HIS A 8 -23.99 29.31 -7.87
N ILE A 9 -23.96 29.37 -6.53
CA ILE A 9 -22.95 28.73 -5.72
C ILE A 9 -23.14 27.26 -6.05
N SER A 10 -22.51 26.82 -7.14
CA SER A 10 -22.32 25.41 -7.43
C SER A 10 -21.44 24.94 -6.29
N SER A 11 -22.06 24.42 -5.23
CA SER A 11 -21.31 23.80 -4.15
C SER A 11 -20.48 22.71 -4.82
N ARG A 12 -19.15 22.87 -4.80
CA ARG A 12 -18.25 21.87 -5.35
C ARG A 12 -18.31 20.68 -4.40
N ILE A 13 -19.22 19.75 -4.65
CA ILE A 13 -19.29 18.50 -3.89
C ILE A 13 -17.98 17.77 -4.20
N THR A 14 -17.13 17.67 -3.17
CA THR A 14 -15.92 16.86 -3.19
C THR A 14 -16.22 15.64 -2.34
N THR A 15 -16.21 14.47 -2.96
CA THR A 15 -16.38 13.20 -2.25
C THR A 15 -15.00 12.65 -1.96
N GLU A 16 -14.73 12.36 -0.69
CA GLU A 16 -13.53 11.68 -0.25
C GLU A 16 -13.88 10.32 0.34
N ASN A 17 -13.29 9.26 -0.21
CA ASN A 17 -13.47 7.90 0.30
C ASN A 17 -12.13 7.28 0.63
N THR A 18 -12.06 6.60 1.77
CA THR A 18 -10.88 5.85 2.21
C THR A 18 -11.27 4.38 2.39
N ILE A 19 -10.57 3.48 1.70
CA ILE A 19 -10.82 2.03 1.75
C ILE A 19 -9.54 1.34 2.20
N GLN A 20 -9.64 0.48 3.21
CA GLN A 20 -8.54 -0.40 3.62
C GLN A 20 -8.71 -1.78 2.99
N ARG A 21 -7.61 -2.34 2.46
CA ARG A 21 -7.58 -3.68 1.84
C ARG A 21 -6.33 -4.45 2.26
N ASP A 22 -6.49 -5.75 2.48
CA ASP A 22 -5.37 -6.69 2.60
C ASP A 22 -5.13 -7.30 1.22
N ALA A 23 -4.03 -6.93 0.58
CA ALA A 23 -3.71 -7.33 -0.79
C ALA A 23 -3.20 -8.76 -0.83
N HIS A 24 -2.28 -9.08 0.07
CA HIS A 24 -1.64 -10.38 0.16
C HIS A 24 -1.39 -10.73 1.62
N ASN A 25 -1.42 -12.03 1.91
CA ASN A 25 -1.08 -12.57 3.21
C ASN A 25 -0.17 -13.79 3.05
N TRP A 26 0.75 -13.95 3.99
CA TRP A 26 1.65 -15.09 4.09
C TRP A 26 1.63 -15.63 5.51
N LYS A 27 1.61 -16.96 5.64
CA LYS A 27 1.76 -17.62 6.93
C LYS A 27 3.22 -17.61 7.34
N LEU A 28 3.47 -17.22 8.58
CA LEU A 28 4.78 -17.29 9.21
C LEU A 28 4.99 -18.69 9.78
N ASP A 29 6.25 -19.11 9.92
CA ASP A 29 6.63 -20.41 10.47
C ASP A 29 6.14 -20.62 11.92
N ASP A 30 5.96 -19.52 12.67
CA ASP A 30 5.41 -19.51 14.03
C ASP A 30 3.86 -19.49 14.09
N GLY A 31 3.19 -19.65 12.94
CA GLY A 31 1.73 -19.68 12.84
C GLY A 31 1.05 -18.31 12.74
N ARG A 32 1.78 -17.19 12.91
CA ARG A 32 1.24 -15.84 12.69
C ARG A 32 1.05 -15.56 11.20
N THR A 33 0.46 -14.41 10.88
CA THR A 33 0.23 -13.99 9.49
C THR A 33 0.87 -12.64 9.22
N LEU A 34 1.68 -12.57 8.17
CA LEU A 34 2.19 -11.34 7.58
C LEU A 34 1.19 -10.85 6.52
N PHE A 35 0.80 -9.59 6.61
CA PHE A 35 -0.11 -8.93 5.69
C PHE A 35 0.63 -7.83 4.95
N HIS A 36 0.46 -7.80 3.62
CA HIS A 36 0.65 -6.61 2.83
C HIS A 36 -0.71 -5.97 2.62
N SER A 37 -0.93 -4.83 3.27
CA SER A 37 -2.19 -4.09 3.25
C SER A 37 -1.97 -2.71 2.64
N TYR A 38 -3.03 -2.12 2.11
CA TYR A 38 -3.00 -0.72 1.70
C TYR A 38 -4.30 0.00 2.04
N THR A 39 -4.15 1.30 2.25
CA THR A 39 -5.26 2.23 2.33
C THR A 39 -5.31 3.01 1.03
N GLN A 40 -6.45 2.98 0.34
CA GLN A 40 -6.67 3.72 -0.89
C GLN A 40 -7.59 4.91 -0.61
N ARG A 41 -7.11 6.11 -0.96
CA ARG A 41 -7.85 7.35 -0.84
C ARG A 41 -8.25 7.84 -2.23
N PHE A 42 -9.54 8.10 -2.41
CA PHE A 42 -10.10 8.67 -3.63
C PHE A 42 -10.68 10.03 -3.32
N VAL A 43 -10.30 11.02 -4.13
CA VAL A 43 -10.89 12.36 -4.10
C VAL A 43 -11.51 12.60 -5.47
N ILE A 44 -12.84 12.77 -5.47
CA ILE A 44 -13.63 13.01 -6.67
C ILE A 44 -14.34 14.35 -6.52
N SER A 45 -14.10 15.24 -7.48
CA SER A 45 -14.80 16.52 -7.63
C SER A 45 -15.17 16.72 -9.10
N CYS A 46 -16.01 17.73 -9.39
CA CYS A 46 -16.44 18.04 -10.75
C CYS A 46 -15.28 18.29 -11.73
N THR A 47 -14.10 18.73 -11.26
CA THR A 47 -12.97 19.12 -12.10
C THR A 47 -11.69 18.34 -11.84
N TRP A 48 -11.68 17.47 -10.83
CA TRP A 48 -10.47 16.79 -10.38
C TRP A 48 -10.78 15.40 -9.83
N HIS A 49 -10.01 14.42 -10.29
CA HIS A 49 -10.02 13.06 -9.79
C HIS A 49 -8.59 12.68 -9.42
N SER A 50 -8.37 12.27 -8.17
CA SER A 50 -7.09 11.72 -7.75
C SER A 50 -7.30 10.50 -6.87
N SER A 51 -6.49 9.48 -7.09
CA SER A 51 -6.39 8.31 -6.23
C SER A 51 -4.98 8.25 -5.67
N SER A 52 -4.82 7.94 -4.39
CA SER A 52 -3.51 7.63 -3.80
C SER A 52 -3.64 6.37 -2.97
N SER A 53 -2.55 5.66 -2.78
CA SER A 53 -2.50 4.53 -1.85
C SER A 53 -1.38 4.72 -0.85
N THR A 54 -1.56 4.18 0.35
CA THR A 54 -0.47 4.02 1.32
C THR A 54 -0.38 2.55 1.66
N HIS A 55 0.79 1.96 1.44
CA HIS A 55 1.05 0.54 1.60
C HIS A 55 1.77 0.26 2.92
N TYR A 56 1.44 -0.86 3.54
CA TYR A 56 1.92 -1.26 4.86
C TYR A 56 2.22 -2.76 4.87
N ALA A 57 3.26 -3.14 5.62
CA ALA A 57 3.51 -4.53 5.98
C ALA A 57 3.22 -4.70 7.48
N LYS A 58 2.39 -5.66 7.86
CA LYS A 58 1.92 -5.83 9.24
C LYS A 58 1.93 -7.31 9.64
N ILE A 59 2.28 -7.62 10.88
CA ILE A 59 2.11 -8.96 11.45
C ILE A 59 0.97 -8.92 12.46
N PHE A 60 0.03 -9.87 12.37
CA PHE A 60 -0.97 -10.07 13.41
C PHE A 60 -0.45 -11.03 14.47
N ASP A 61 -0.34 -10.57 15.71
CA ASP A 61 0.17 -11.35 16.85
C ASP A 61 -0.90 -12.12 17.63
N GLY A 62 -2.16 -12.08 17.18
CA GLY A 62 -3.32 -12.64 17.87
C GLY A 62 -4.16 -11.60 18.63
N ALA A 63 -3.60 -10.43 18.93
CA ALA A 63 -4.29 -9.34 19.62
C ALA A 63 -4.35 -8.05 18.78
N LYS A 64 -3.26 -7.71 18.07
CA LYS A 64 -3.14 -6.48 17.29
C LYS A 64 -2.27 -6.67 16.05
N ASN A 65 -2.39 -5.71 15.14
CA ASN A 65 -1.48 -5.57 14.01
C ASN A 65 -0.23 -4.79 14.47
N ILE A 66 0.94 -5.40 14.31
CA ILE A 66 2.24 -4.79 14.55
C ILE A 66 2.85 -4.40 13.20
N SER A 67 3.43 -3.21 13.09
CA SER A 67 4.13 -2.84 11.85
C SER A 67 5.36 -3.74 11.65
N PHE A 68 5.46 -4.37 10.50
CA PHE A 68 6.60 -5.21 10.16
C PHE A 68 7.86 -4.37 9.89
N THR A 69 7.71 -3.08 9.58
CA THR A 69 8.82 -2.13 9.46
C THR A 69 9.54 -1.89 10.78
N ASP A 70 8.81 -2.01 11.90
CA ASP A 70 9.31 -1.70 13.24
C ASP A 70 10.00 -2.93 13.85
N THR A 71 9.76 -4.10 13.26
CA THR A 71 10.50 -5.31 13.57
C THR A 71 11.77 -5.31 12.72
N SER A 72 12.92 -5.17 13.36
CA SER A 72 14.27 -5.15 12.74
C SER A 72 14.67 -6.44 12.00
N GLY A 73 13.74 -7.37 11.78
CA GLY A 73 14.02 -8.76 11.48
C GLY A 73 13.43 -9.25 10.17
N LYS A 74 14.24 -10.03 9.46
CA LYS A 74 13.74 -11.00 8.49
C LYS A 74 12.89 -12.04 9.22
N VAL A 75 11.80 -12.49 8.61
CA VAL A 75 10.96 -13.57 9.15
C VAL A 75 10.91 -14.73 8.16
N LYS A 76 10.82 -15.95 8.70
CA LYS A 76 10.59 -17.14 7.89
C LYS A 76 9.11 -17.35 7.67
N LEU A 77 8.75 -17.63 6.42
CA LEU A 77 7.42 -18.03 6.01
C LEU A 77 7.26 -19.54 6.19
N ALA A 78 6.04 -20.00 6.42
CA ALA A 78 5.72 -21.42 6.61
C ALA A 78 5.99 -22.27 5.35
N ASP A 79 6.10 -21.64 4.18
CA ASP A 79 6.49 -22.28 2.92
C ASP A 79 8.02 -22.36 2.73
N GLY A 80 8.80 -21.97 3.74
CA GLY A 80 10.26 -22.00 3.74
C GLY A 80 10.93 -20.78 3.11
N ARG A 81 10.17 -19.82 2.56
CA ARG A 81 10.69 -18.55 2.06
C ARG A 81 11.03 -17.57 3.18
N GLU A 82 11.73 -16.49 2.83
CA GLU A 82 12.05 -15.42 3.78
C GLU A 82 11.38 -14.11 3.37
N ALA A 83 10.80 -13.40 4.34
CA ALA A 83 10.25 -12.06 4.15
C ALA A 83 11.05 -11.03 4.95
N PHE A 84 11.31 -9.87 4.36
CA PHE A 84 11.96 -8.75 5.07
C PHE A 84 11.62 -7.40 4.46
N VAL A 85 11.77 -6.34 5.25
CA VAL A 85 11.71 -4.96 4.76
C VAL A 85 13.12 -4.39 4.69
N GLY A 86 13.52 -3.91 3.52
CA GLY A 86 14.80 -3.22 3.34
C GLY A 86 14.73 -1.76 3.81
N ASN A 87 15.90 -1.13 3.98
CA ASN A 87 16.01 0.30 4.32
C ASN A 87 15.42 1.23 3.23
N ASP A 88 15.14 0.68 2.06
CA ASP A 88 14.49 1.36 0.94
C ASP A 88 12.95 1.30 0.99
N ASN A 89 12.38 0.82 2.10
CA ASN A 89 10.95 0.66 2.32
C ASN A 89 10.27 -0.30 1.34
N PHE A 90 10.99 -1.33 0.88
CA PHE A 90 10.37 -2.42 0.12
C PHE A 90 10.24 -3.67 0.98
N LEU A 91 9.02 -4.21 1.04
CA LEU A 91 8.76 -5.58 1.48
C LEU A 91 9.19 -6.54 0.38
N ARG A 92 10.06 -7.50 0.72
CA ARG A 92 10.56 -8.52 -0.20
C ARG A 92 10.22 -9.90 0.34
N ILE A 93 9.67 -10.74 -0.53
CA ILE A 93 9.48 -12.17 -0.30
C ILE A 93 10.49 -12.90 -1.18
N MET A 94 11.52 -13.47 -0.57
CA MET A 94 12.62 -14.11 -1.27
C MET A 94 12.38 -15.60 -1.44
N SER A 95 12.73 -16.10 -2.62
CA SER A 95 12.76 -17.52 -2.93
C SER A 95 14.06 -17.85 -3.66
N SER A 96 14.46 -19.12 -3.64
CA SER A 96 15.51 -19.63 -4.54
C SER A 96 15.07 -19.66 -6.00
N ASP A 97 13.76 -19.68 -6.24
CA ASP A 97 13.14 -19.55 -7.55
C ASP A 97 12.85 -18.07 -7.85
N LEU A 98 13.54 -17.50 -8.83
CA LEU A 98 13.43 -16.08 -9.18
C LEU A 98 12.01 -15.67 -9.60
N GLU A 99 11.22 -16.59 -10.17
CA GLU A 99 9.83 -16.32 -10.56
C GLU A 99 8.90 -16.16 -9.36
N LYS A 100 9.33 -16.63 -8.18
CA LYS A 100 8.58 -16.56 -6.91
C LYS A 100 9.07 -15.45 -5.99
N VAL A 101 9.98 -14.60 -6.45
CA VAL A 101 10.40 -13.41 -5.71
C VAL A 101 9.35 -12.32 -5.88
N GLU A 102 8.86 -11.81 -4.76
CA GLU A 102 7.83 -10.77 -4.74
C GLU A 102 8.40 -9.51 -4.07
N THR A 103 8.08 -8.33 -4.59
CA THR A 103 8.58 -7.05 -4.06
C THR A 103 7.49 -5.99 -4.08
N TYR A 104 7.26 -5.36 -2.92
CA TYR A 104 6.19 -4.38 -2.72
C TYR A 104 6.75 -3.11 -2.08
N MET A 105 6.54 -1.96 -2.74
CA MET A 105 6.90 -0.66 -2.19
C MET A 105 5.93 -0.28 -1.07
N LEU A 106 6.46 0.03 0.11
CA LEU A 106 5.70 0.49 1.27
C LEU A 106 5.63 2.02 1.32
N GLY A 107 4.71 2.54 2.11
CA GLY A 107 4.48 3.98 2.27
C GLY A 107 3.56 4.57 1.23
N TYR A 108 3.55 5.91 1.15
CA TYR A 108 2.66 6.66 0.28
C TYR A 108 3.07 6.50 -1.18
N GLN A 109 2.11 6.09 -2.01
CA GLN A 109 2.21 5.99 -3.45
C GLN A 109 1.26 7.02 -4.07
N SER A 110 1.85 8.05 -4.66
CA SER A 110 1.13 9.03 -5.47
C SER A 110 0.80 8.42 -6.83
N PRO A 111 -0.35 8.74 -7.44
CA PRO A 111 -0.66 8.33 -8.81
C PRO A 111 0.32 8.93 -9.82
N TYR A 112 1.06 9.97 -9.41
CA TYR A 112 2.09 10.63 -10.22
C TYR A 112 3.51 10.12 -9.94
N GLN A 113 3.68 9.12 -9.07
CA GLN A 113 4.98 8.54 -8.76
C GLN A 113 5.35 7.53 -9.85
N LYS A 114 6.25 7.91 -10.77
CA LYS A 114 6.83 6.97 -11.75
C LYS A 114 7.66 5.94 -10.99
N LEU A 115 7.23 4.68 -10.98
CA LEU A 115 8.06 3.55 -10.55
C LEU A 115 9.31 3.51 -11.45
N LYS A 116 10.48 3.78 -10.89
CA LYS A 116 11.76 3.51 -11.55
C LYS A 116 11.95 1.99 -11.53
N ILE A 117 11.43 1.33 -12.56
CA ILE A 117 11.73 -0.09 -12.79
C ILE A 117 13.19 -0.13 -13.24
N PHE A 118 14.09 -0.55 -12.35
CA PHE A 118 15.45 -0.92 -12.74
C PHE A 118 15.35 -2.25 -13.48
N LYS A 119 15.31 -2.20 -14.82
CA LYS A 119 15.71 -3.35 -15.62
C LYS A 119 17.22 -3.48 -15.49
N GLU A 120 17.68 -4.56 -14.88
CA GLU A 120 19.07 -4.98 -15.08
C GLU A 120 19.23 -5.36 -16.56
N GLU A 121 20.01 -4.57 -17.29
CA GLU A 121 20.52 -4.98 -18.60
C GLU A 121 21.62 -6.01 -18.35
N LYS A 122 21.44 -7.20 -18.94
CA LYS A 122 22.43 -8.29 -18.96
C LYS A 122 23.54 -8.01 -19.96
#